data_AF-A0A6F8XIP7-F1
#
_entry.id   AF-A0A6F8XIP7-F1
#
_cell.length_a   1.000
_cell.length_b   1.000
_cell.length_c   1.000
_cell.angle_alpha   90.00
_cell.angle_beta   90.00
_cell.angle_gamma   90.00
#
_symmetry.space_group_name_H-M   'P 1'
#
loop_
_entity.id
_entity.type
_entity.pdbx_description
1 polymer ?
#
loop_
_entity_poly.entity_id
_entity_poly.type
_entity_poly.pdbx_seq_one_letter_code
_entity_poly.pdbx_strand_id
1 'polypeptide(L)' 'MAQRCWTEQDLREELNRYQAELEEAGKEDRTVHTYVDRASRFIRWLAGEYDPRR' A
#
# COMPACT_ATOMS: atom_id res chain seq x y z
N MET A 1 24.09 -0.47 -8.93
CA MET A 1 22.77 -0.63 -8.27
C MET A 1 21.71 -0.60 -9.37
N ALA A 2 21.05 -1.73 -9.66
CA ALA A 2 19.95 -1.72 -10.62
C ALA A 2 18.78 -0.92 -10.01
N GLN A 3 18.23 0.06 -10.74
CA GLN A 3 16.99 0.69 -10.33
C GLN A 3 15.87 -0.35 -10.44
N ARG A 4 15.24 -0.70 -9.32
CA ARG A 4 13.99 -1.47 -9.37
C ARG A 4 12.94 -0.56 -9.96
N CYS A 5 12.49 -0.87 -11.17
CA CYS A 5 11.23 -0.38 -11.69
C CYS A 5 10.12 -1.21 -11.04
N TRP A 6 9.29 -0.56 -10.23
CA TRP A 6 8.12 -1.18 -9.63
C TRP A 6 6.93 -1.02 -10.56
N THR A 7 6.25 -2.11 -10.88
CA THR A 7 4.94 -2.07 -11.52
C THR A 7 3.86 -1.79 -10.47
N GLU A 8 2.67 -1.40 -10.92
CA GLU A 8 1.51 -1.25 -10.03
C GLU A 8 1.20 -2.55 -9.29
N GLN A 9 1.27 -3.69 -9.98
CA GLN A 9 1.06 -5.00 -9.39
C GLN A 9 2.09 -5.26 -8.29
N ASP A 10 3.37 -4.98 -8.55
CA ASP A 10 4.40 -5.13 -7.52
C ASP A 10 4.08 -4.28 -6.28
N LEU A 11 3.65 -3.03 -6.45
CA LEU A 11 3.29 -2.16 -5.32
C LEU A 11 2.10 -2.71 -4.51
N ARG A 12 1.11 -3.32 -5.17
CA ARG A 12 -0.03 -3.96 -4.48
C ARG A 12 0.41 -5.21 -3.72
N GLU A 13 1.30 -6.02 -4.30
CA GLU A 13 1.88 -7.19 -3.64
C GLU A 13 2.70 -6.78 -2.42
N GLU A 14 3.53 -5.75 -2.53
CA GLU A 14 4.27 -5.19 -1.40
C GLU A 14 3.36 -4.65 -0.30
N LEU A 15 2.26 -4.00 -0.66
CA LEU A 15 1.29 -3.51 0.31
C LEU A 15 0.62 -4.65 1.08
N ASN A 16 0.34 -5.79 0.42
CA ASN A 16 -0.18 -6.97 1.09
C ASN A 16 0.86 -7.59 2.04
N ARG A 17 2.14 -7.64 1.65
CA ARG A 17 3.22 -8.10 2.54
C ARG A 17 3.36 -7.19 3.76
N TYR A 18 3.35 -5.87 3.53
CA TYR A 18 3.40 -4.88 4.59
C TYR A 18 2.22 -5.01 5.57
N GLN A 19 1.01 -5.27 5.08
CA GLN A 19 -0.15 -5.55 5.92
C GLN A 19 0.08 -6.77 6.81
N ALA A 20 0.54 -7.89 6.23
CA ALA A 20 0.81 -9.11 6.98
C ALA A 20 1.86 -8.88 8.08
N GLU A 21 2.95 -8.16 7.79
CA GLU A 21 3.97 -7.83 8.79
C GLU A 21 3.43 -6.98 9.94
N LEU A 22 2.48 -6.06 9.67
CA LEU A 22 1.84 -5.26 10.72
C LEU A 22 0.91 -6.12 11.61
N GLU A 23 0.17 -7.04 11.02
CA GLU A 23 -0.70 -7.98 11.72
C GLU A 23 0.12 -8.95 12.58
N GLU A 24 1.19 -9.51 12.04
CA GLU A 24 2.13 -10.37 12.78
C GLU A 24 2.84 -9.62 13.93
N ALA A 25 3.10 -8.32 13.74
CA ALA A 25 3.63 -7.46 14.80
C ALA A 25 2.60 -7.12 15.90
N GLY A 26 1.37 -7.65 15.81
CA GLY A 26 0.32 -7.45 16.81
C GLY A 26 -0.21 -6.02 16.85
N LYS A 27 -0.14 -5.28 15.73
CA LYS A 27 -0.73 -3.94 15.65
C LYS A 27 -2.25 -4.05 15.67
N GLU A 28 -2.89 -3.07 16.32
CA GLU A 28 -4.35 -2.99 16.32
C GLU A 28 -4.89 -2.84 14.89
N ASP A 29 -6.00 -3.52 14.60
CA ASP A 29 -6.68 -3.49 13.29
C ASP A 29 -6.91 -2.08 12.77
N ARG A 30 -7.25 -1.14 13.66
CA ARG A 30 -7.46 0.27 13.29
C ARG A 30 -6.17 0.93 12.79
N THR A 31 -5.03 0.59 13.40
CA THR A 31 -3.71 1.07 12.99
C THR A 31 -3.33 0.46 11.65
N VAL A 32 -3.50 -0.86 11.49
CA VAL A 32 -3.23 -1.58 10.24
C VAL A 32 -4.07 -0.97 9.10
N HIS A 33 -5.39 -0.88 9.30
CA HIS A 33 -6.31 -0.30 8.34
C HIS A 33 -5.91 1.13 7.95
N THR A 34 -5.51 1.97 8.90
CA THR A 34 -5.10 3.35 8.61
C THR A 34 -3.86 3.40 7.71
N TYR A 35 -2.86 2.56 7.95
CA TYR A 35 -1.65 2.53 7.13
C TYR A 35 -1.90 1.94 5.75
N VAL A 36 -2.64 0.83 5.69
CA VAL A 36 -2.95 0.14 4.44
C VAL A 36 -3.87 0.98 3.55
N ASP A 37 -4.91 1.62 4.10
CA ASP A 37 -5.83 2.47 3.35
C ASP A 37 -5.11 3.67 2.71
N ARG A 38 -4.22 4.34 3.45
CA ARG A 38 -3.46 5.48 2.92
C ARG A 38 -2.52 5.06 1.79
N ALA A 39 -1.80 3.96 1.96
CA ALA A 39 -0.92 3.42 0.92
C ALA A 39 -1.72 2.94 -0.30
N SER A 40 -2.86 2.28 -0.08
CA SER A 40 -3.75 1.83 -1.16
C SER A 40 -4.26 2.99 -2.00
N ARG A 41 -4.69 4.10 -1.37
CA ARG A 41 -5.11 5.32 -2.09
C ARG A 41 -3.97 5.92 -2.90
N PHE A 42 -2.75 5.91 -2.37
CA PHE A 42 -1.58 6.38 -3.11
C PHE A 42 -1.29 5.52 -4.35
N ILE A 43 -1.35 4.19 -4.22
CA ILE A 43 -1.19 3.26 -5.36
C ILE A 43 -2.29 3.48 -6.40
N ARG A 44 -3.55 3.61 -5.95
CA ARG A 44 -4.68 3.92 -6.86
C ARG A 44 -4.51 5.26 -7.56
N TRP A 45 -3.96 6.26 -6.88
CA TRP A 45 -3.63 7.55 -7.51
C TRP A 45 -2.53 7.39 -8.57
N LEU A 46 -1.48 6.63 -8.28
CA LEU A 46 -0.43 6.32 -9.25
C LEU A 46 -0.98 5.58 -10.48
N ALA A 47 -1.96 4.71 -10.29
CA ALA A 47 -2.65 3.98 -11.37
C ALA A 47 -3.68 4.83 -12.14
N GLY A 48 -3.95 6.06 -11.71
CA GLY A 48 -5.01 6.91 -12.28
C GLY A 48 -6.43 6.50 -11.91
N GLU A 49 -6.59 5.58 -10.95
CA GLU A 49 -7.88 5.08 -10.44
C GLU A 49 -8.48 5.97 -9.34
N TYR A 50 -7.68 6.87 -8.76
CA TYR A 50 -8.10 7.73 -7.65
C TYR A 50 -7.62 9.17 -7.84
N ASP A 51 -8.52 10.14 -7.67
CA ASP A 51 -8.19 11.57 -7.64
C ASP A 51 -8.52 12.14 -6.25
N PRO A 52 -7.52 12.58 -5.46
CA PRO A 52 -7.75 13.15 -4.13
C PRO A 52 -8.44 14.52 -4.14
N ARG A 53 -8.63 15.15 -5.31
CA ARG A 53 -9.21 16.50 -5.44
C ARG A 53 -10.63 16.49 -6.01
N ARG A 54 -11.15 15.32 -6.37
CA ARG A 54 -12.44 15.16 -7.04
C ARG A 54 -13.53 14.66 -6.12
#